data_AF-A0A3S4LTV4-F1
#
_entry.id   AF-A0A3S4LTV4-F1
#
_cell.length_a   1.000
_cell.length_b   1.000
_cell.length_c   1.000
_cell.angle_alpha   90.00
_cell.angle_beta   90.00
_cell.angle_gamma   90.00
#
_symmetry.space_group_name_H-M   'P 1'
#
loop_
_entity.id
_entity.type
_entity.pdbx_description
1 polymer ?
#
loop_
_entity_poly.entity_id
_entity_poly.type
_entity_poly.pdbx_seq_one_letter_code
_entity_poly.pdbx_strand_id
1 'polypeptide(L)'
;MSWIERIKSNITPTRKASIPEGVWTKCDSCGQVLYRAELERNLEVCPKCDHHMRMSARNRLHSLLDEGSLVELGSELEAKRRAQVPRLQKI
;
A
#
# COMPACT_ATOMS: atom_id res chain seq x y z
N MET A 1 -1.08 53.20 -9.56
CA MET A 1 -0.77 52.07 -10.48
C MET A 1 -0.01 51.04 -9.69
N SER A 2 -0.71 50.00 -9.23
CA SER A 2 -0.18 49.05 -8.24
C SER A 2 0.71 48.02 -8.92
N TRP A 3 2.00 48.07 -8.64
CA TRP A 3 2.99 47.07 -9.05
C TRP A 3 2.57 45.62 -8.71
N ILE A 4 1.78 45.46 -7.64
CA ILE A 4 1.36 44.14 -7.11
C ILE A 4 0.39 43.41 -8.05
N GLU A 5 -0.32 44.14 -8.92
CA GLU A 5 -1.28 43.56 -9.87
C GLU A 5 -0.56 42.85 -11.03
N ARG A 6 0.66 43.30 -11.39
CA ARG A 6 1.49 42.70 -12.45
C ARG A 6 2.07 41.34 -12.06
N ILE A 7 2.16 41.02 -10.77
CA ILE A 7 2.67 39.73 -10.29
C ILE A 7 1.60 38.65 -10.39
N LYS A 8 0.33 39.00 -10.10
CA LYS A 8 -0.78 38.03 -10.15
C LYS A 8 -1.17 37.64 -11.58
N SER A 9 -0.95 38.50 -12.57
CA SER A 9 -1.37 38.26 -13.96
C SER A 9 -0.49 37.26 -14.73
N ASN A 10 0.68 36.89 -14.21
CA ASN A 10 1.63 35.98 -14.87
C ASN A 10 1.67 34.56 -14.28
N ILE A 11 0.80 34.23 -13.33
CA ILE A 11 0.69 32.86 -12.80
C ILE A 11 -0.21 32.07 -13.75
N THR A 12 0.40 31.48 -14.77
CA THR A 12 -0.25 30.44 -15.57
C THR A 12 -0.60 29.28 -14.61
N PRO A 13 -1.85 28.80 -14.56
CA PRO A 13 -2.19 27.69 -13.68
C PRO A 13 -1.48 26.43 -14.19
N THR A 14 -0.33 26.13 -13.58
CA THR A 14 0.36 24.86 -13.78
C THR A 14 -0.62 23.76 -13.38
N ARG A 15 -0.94 22.84 -14.30
CA ARG A 15 -1.74 21.65 -13.99
C ARG A 15 -1.14 20.99 -12.75
N LYS A 16 -1.90 20.98 -11.65
CA LYS A 16 -1.49 20.29 -10.42
C LYS A 16 -1.34 18.82 -10.79
N ALA A 17 -0.11 18.30 -10.78
CA ALA A 17 0.13 16.88 -10.97
C ALA A 17 -0.65 16.12 -9.88
N SER A 18 -1.59 15.28 -10.29
CA SER A 18 -2.32 14.41 -9.36
C SER A 18 -1.34 13.33 -8.87
N ILE A 19 -0.98 13.38 -7.60
CA ILE A 19 -0.16 12.33 -6.98
C ILE A 19 -1.01 11.04 -6.98
N PRO A 20 -0.49 9.92 -7.51
CA PRO A 20 -1.20 8.64 -7.46
C PRO A 20 -1.46 8.21 -6.01
N GLU A 21 -2.64 7.66 -5.75
CA GLU A 21 -2.94 7.08 -4.44
C GLU A 21 -2.06 5.83 -4.18
N GLY A 22 -1.76 5.54 -2.91
CA GLY A 22 -1.03 4.33 -2.51
C GLY A 22 0.50 4.39 -2.63
N VAL A 23 1.06 5.53 -3.02
CA VAL A 23 2.52 5.76 -3.12
C VAL A 23 3.18 5.76 -1.74
N TRP A 24 2.45 6.20 -0.71
CA TRP A 24 2.97 6.36 0.65
C TRP A 24 2.21 5.47 1.63
N THR A 25 2.91 4.92 2.62
CA THR A 25 2.34 4.09 3.69
C THR A 25 2.95 4.49 5.03
N LYS A 26 2.16 4.47 6.10
CA LYS A 26 2.63 4.77 7.45
C LYS A 26 3.00 3.47 8.16
N CYS A 27 4.13 3.44 8.87
CA CYS A 27 4.49 2.32 9.73
C CYS A 27 3.58 2.28 10.98
N ASP A 28 3.04 1.10 11.29
CA ASP A 28 2.14 0.88 12.44
C ASP A 28 2.87 1.00 13.80
N SER A 29 4.19 0.79 13.83
CA SER A 29 5.00 0.83 15.05
C SER A 29 5.61 2.22 15.32
N CYS A 30 6.40 2.76 14.38
CA CYS A 30 7.12 4.03 14.60
C CYS A 30 6.46 5.25 13.97
N GLY A 31 5.37 5.07 13.21
CA GLY A 31 4.62 6.16 12.57
C GLY A 31 5.33 6.84 11.39
N GLN A 32 6.50 6.35 10.96
CA GLN A 32 7.23 6.87 9.82
C GLN A 32 6.42 6.74 8.53
N VAL A 33 6.44 7.77 7.69
CA VAL A 33 5.92 7.71 6.32
C VAL A 33 6.98 7.08 5.41
N LEU A 34 6.62 5.99 4.76
CA LEU A 34 7.47 5.15 3.93
C LEU A 34 6.96 5.15 2.49
N TYR A 35 7.88 5.08 1.54
CA TYR A 35 7.55 4.91 0.13
C TYR A 35 7.18 3.45 -0.15
N ARG A 36 6.00 3.20 -0.72
CA ARG A 36 5.43 1.86 -0.89
C ARG A 36 6.36 0.91 -1.65
N ALA A 37 6.95 1.37 -2.75
CA ALA A 37 7.84 0.54 -3.57
C ALA A 37 9.14 0.17 -2.85
N GLU A 38 9.62 1.01 -1.94
CA GLU A 38 10.80 0.70 -1.13
C GLU A 38 10.47 -0.28 -0.02
N LEU A 39 9.32 -0.11 0.63
CA LEU A 39 8.81 -1.05 1.62
C LEU A 39 8.59 -2.46 1.04
N GLU A 40 8.06 -2.55 -0.19
CA GLU A 40 7.86 -3.82 -0.90
C GLU A 40 9.20 -4.51 -1.22
N ARG A 41 10.20 -3.76 -1.70
CA ARG A 41 11.57 -4.30 -1.90
C ARG A 41 12.21 -4.77 -0.60
N ASN A 42 11.87 -4.12 0.52
CA ASN A 42 12.34 -4.50 1.86
C ASN A 42 11.42 -5.53 2.54
N LEU A 43 10.63 -6.29 1.77
CA LEU A 43 9.79 -7.39 2.26
C LEU A 43 8.82 -6.97 3.39
N GLU A 44 8.21 -5.79 3.25
CA GLU A 44 7.28 -5.21 4.22
C GLU A 44 7.90 -5.02 5.62
N VAL A 45 9.22 -4.87 5.71
CA VAL A 45 9.93 -4.52 6.96
C VAL A 45 10.23 -3.02 6.98
N CYS A 46 9.94 -2.37 8.10
CA CYS A 46 10.24 -0.95 8.26
C CYS A 46 11.75 -0.70 8.37
N PRO A 47 12.38 0.08 7.47
CA PRO A 47 13.82 0.32 7.50
C PRO A 47 14.28 1.19 8.68
N LYS A 48 13.35 1.87 9.37
CA LYS A 48 13.65 2.76 10.50
C LYS A 48 13.64 2.07 11.85
N CYS A 49 12.72 1.13 12.06
CA CYS A 49 12.48 0.53 13.37
C CYS A 49 12.44 -1.00 13.35
N ASP A 50 12.75 -1.63 12.21
CA ASP A 50 12.79 -3.08 12.01
C ASP A 50 11.47 -3.81 12.33
N HIS A 51 10.36 -3.07 12.30
CA HIS A 51 9.04 -3.65 12.53
C HIS A 51 8.55 -4.35 11.27
N HIS A 52 8.18 -5.62 11.40
CA HIS A 52 7.59 -6.42 10.32
C HIS A 52 6.12 -6.07 10.15
N MET A 53 5.79 -5.39 9.06
CA MET A 53 4.43 -5.02 8.71
C MET A 53 3.68 -6.20 8.04
N ARG A 54 2.38 -6.04 7.84
CA ARG A 54 1.56 -7.08 7.22
C ARG A 54 1.95 -7.29 5.75
N MET A 55 2.39 -8.50 5.44
CA MET A 55 2.59 -8.98 4.06
C MET A 55 1.42 -9.87 3.62
N SER A 56 1.02 -9.76 2.35
CA SER A 56 0.01 -10.67 1.78
C SER A 56 0.53 -12.10 1.72
N ALA A 57 -0.36 -13.10 1.83
CA ALA A 57 0.05 -14.50 1.78
C ALA A 57 0.72 -14.85 0.43
N ARG A 58 0.23 -14.28 -0.68
CA ARG A 58 0.80 -14.51 -2.02
C ARG A 58 2.18 -13.89 -2.15
N ASN A 59 2.37 -12.64 -1.73
CA ASN A 59 3.69 -11.98 -1.81
C ASN A 59 4.73 -12.74 -0.99
N ARG A 60 4.34 -13.28 0.17
CA ARG A 60 5.23 -14.10 0.99
C ARG A 60 5.68 -15.38 0.30
N LEU A 61 4.79 -16.04 -0.45
CA LEU A 61 5.17 -17.22 -1.24
C LEU A 61 6.16 -16.84 -2.35
N HIS A 62 5.91 -15.72 -3.04
CA HIS A 62 6.81 -15.22 -4.08
C HIS A 62 8.18 -14.81 -3.56
N SER A 63 8.30 -14.31 -2.32
CA SER A 63 9.60 -13.96 -1.75
C SER A 63 10.36 -15.13 -1.13
N LEU A 64 9.67 -16.26 -0.90
CA LEU A 64 10.25 -17.45 -0.27
C LEU A 64 10.67 -18.52 -1.28
N LEU A 65 9.89 -18.70 -2.34
CA LEU A 65 10.11 -19.72 -3.36
C LEU A 65 10.95 -19.17 -4.52
N ASP A 66 11.68 -20.06 -5.18
CA ASP A 66 12.46 -19.70 -6.36
C ASP A 66 11.55 -19.21 -7.50
N GLU A 67 12.08 -18.30 -8.32
CA GLU A 67 11.33 -17.73 -9.43
C GLU A 67 10.91 -18.83 -10.42
N GLY A 68 9.62 -18.86 -10.76
CA GLY A 68 9.03 -19.86 -11.65
C GLY A 68 8.74 -21.22 -11.01
N SER A 69 9.10 -21.45 -9.73
CA SER A 69 8.87 -22.74 -9.06
C SER A 69 7.51 -22.85 -8.35
N LEU A 70 6.70 -21.78 -8.37
CA LEU A 70 5.44 -21.73 -7.63
C LEU A 70 4.39 -22.64 -8.28
N VAL A 71 3.94 -23.65 -7.53
CA VAL A 71 2.80 -24.50 -7.87
C VAL A 71 1.73 -24.35 -6.80
N GLU A 72 0.56 -23.86 -7.18
CA GLU A 72 -0.56 -23.71 -6.26
C GLU A 72 -1.27 -25.05 -6.01
N LEU A 73 -1.55 -25.34 -4.74
CA LEU A 73 -2.26 -26.54 -4.31
C LEU A 73 -3.59 -26.15 -3.67
N GLY A 74 -4.66 -26.90 -3.95
CA GLY A 74 -5.97 -26.68 -3.35
C GLY A 74 -6.68 -25.42 -3.84
N SER A 75 -6.36 -24.93 -5.04
CA SER A 75 -7.02 -23.77 -5.65
C SER A 75 -8.52 -23.97 -5.89
N GLU A 76 -8.95 -25.23 -5.94
CA GLU A 76 -10.35 -25.65 -6.09
C GLU A 76 -11.14 -25.63 -4.76
N LEU A 77 -10.47 -25.41 -3.64
CA LEU A 77 -11.09 -25.41 -2.33
C LEU A 77 -11.77 -24.09 -2.03
N GLU A 78 -13.05 -24.15 -1.66
CA GLU A 78 -13.84 -22.99 -1.28
C GLU A 78 -14.48 -23.15 0.10
N ALA A 79 -14.70 -22.02 0.78
CA ALA A 79 -15.32 -22.01 2.08
C ALA A 79 -16.80 -22.42 1.99
N LYS A 80 -17.14 -23.63 2.44
CA LYS A 80 -18.53 -24.06 2.60
C LYS A 80 -19.07 -23.63 3.95
N ARG A 81 -20.01 -22.68 3.96
CA ARG A 81 -20.74 -22.30 5.17
C ARG A 81 -21.63 -23.47 5.62
N ARG A 82 -21.29 -24.13 6.74
CA ARG A 82 -22.06 -25.26 7.29
C ARG A 82 -23.20 -24.84 8.22
N ALA A 83 -23.11 -23.66 8.84
CA ALA A 83 -24.14 -23.11 9.74
C ALA A 83 -24.44 -21.66 9.37
N GLN A 84 -25.72 -21.27 9.46
CA GLN A 84 -26.18 -19.90 9.21
C GLN A 84 -25.80 -19.00 10.40
N VAL A 85 -24.51 -18.69 10.56
CA VAL A 85 -24.09 -17.72 11.58
C VAL A 85 -24.51 -16.33 11.09
N PRO A 86 -25.31 -15.57 11.87
CA PRO A 86 -25.65 -14.20 11.53
C PRO A 86 -24.35 -13.40 11.38
N ARG A 87 -24.25 -12.62 10.30
CA ARG A 87 -23.13 -11.70 10.12
C ARG A 87 -23.21 -10.71 11.29
N LEU A 88 -22.23 -10.73 12.19
CA LEU A 88 -22.07 -9.70 13.21
C LEU A 88 -22.15 -8.35 12.49
N GLN A 89 -23.22 -7.60 12.75
CA GLN A 89 -23.27 -6.21 12.33
C GLN A 89 -22.11 -5.54 13.05
N LYS A 90 -21.19 -4.98 12.25
CA LYS A 90 -20.09 -4.19 12.76
C LYS A 90 -20.73 -3.06 13.58
N ILE A 91 -20.50 -3.08 14.89
CA ILE A 91 -20.77 -1.94 15.78
C ILE A 91 -19.82 -0.81 15.36
#